data_AF-A0A326GQM6-F1
#
_entry.id   AF-A0A326GQM6-F1
#
_cell.length_a   1.000
_cell.length_b   1.000
_cell.length_c   1.000
_cell.angle_alpha   90.00
_cell.angle_beta   90.00
_cell.angle_gamma   90.00
#
_symmetry.space_group_name_H-M   'P 1'
#
loop_
_entity.id
_entity.type
_entity.pdbx_description
1 polymer ?
#
loop_
_entity_poly.entity_id
_entity_poly.type
_entity_poly.pdbx_seq_one_letter_code
_entity_poly.pdbx_strand_id
1 'polypeptide(L)'
;MIHTGLALLGRVWWLVPIAALAAGWWWTDRELADVRLTLANERTVRVQDLADAERAKLKTERDAAERIASATGTYADRLANRQPLILESTNTVREYAQTDAGRVRCRDADRVRSIDLLDARFAAPAAAADSGDRAMPADAAAPAGGR
;
A
#
# COMPACT_ATOMS: atom_id res chain seq x y z
N MET A 1 -20.30 -9.34 83.24
CA MET A 1 -19.84 -9.82 81.91
C MET A 1 -19.28 -8.72 80.98
N ILE A 2 -19.10 -7.47 81.44
CA ILE A 2 -18.53 -6.38 80.60
C ILE A 2 -17.01 -6.21 80.82
N HIS A 3 -16.49 -6.70 81.96
CA HIS A 3 -15.08 -6.48 82.36
C HIS A 3 -14.08 -7.43 81.67
N THR A 4 -14.53 -8.60 81.20
CA THR A 4 -13.67 -9.55 80.45
C THR A 4 -13.38 -9.10 79.03
N GLY A 5 -14.26 -8.29 78.40
CA GLY A 5 -14.04 -7.74 77.07
C GLY A 5 -12.95 -6.66 77.01
N LEU A 6 -12.88 -5.78 78.02
CA LEU A 6 -11.86 -4.73 78.10
C LEU A 6 -10.45 -5.27 78.42
N ALA A 7 -10.35 -6.35 79.20
CA ALA A 7 -9.05 -6.96 79.54
C ALA A 7 -8.37 -7.62 78.32
N LEU A 8 -9.14 -8.18 77.40
CA LEU A 8 -8.62 -8.69 76.12
C LEU A 8 -8.22 -7.56 75.17
N LEU A 9 -8.97 -6.45 75.18
CA LEU A 9 -8.68 -5.28 74.35
C LEU A 9 -7.31 -4.64 74.69
N GLY A 10 -6.96 -4.55 75.98
CA GLY A 10 -5.65 -4.06 76.42
C GLY A 10 -4.49 -5.00 76.07
N ARG A 11 -4.74 -6.31 75.93
CA ARG A 11 -3.72 -7.32 75.59
C ARG A 11 -3.50 -7.47 74.08
N VAL A 12 -4.51 -7.17 73.27
CA VAL A 12 -4.49 -7.28 71.81
C VAL A 12 -4.10 -5.97 71.11
N TRP A 13 -4.09 -4.82 71.82
CA TRP A 13 -3.71 -3.53 71.24
C TRP A 13 -2.35 -3.57 70.51
N TRP A 14 -1.34 -4.28 71.02
CA TRP A 14 -0.06 -4.41 70.30
C TRP A 14 -0.17 -5.04 68.90
N LEU A 15 -1.21 -5.83 68.62
CA LEU A 15 -1.43 -6.43 67.29
C LEU A 15 -2.01 -5.43 66.27
N VAL A 16 -2.57 -4.30 66.71
CA VAL A 16 -3.14 -3.27 65.83
C VAL A 16 -2.10 -2.71 64.83
N PRO A 17 -0.89 -2.28 65.21
CA PRO A 17 0.11 -1.83 64.24
C PRO A 17 0.52 -2.93 63.26
N ILE A 18 0.58 -4.19 63.71
CA ILE A 18 0.93 -5.33 62.84
C ILE A 18 -0.19 -5.57 61.82
N ALA A 19 -1.45 -5.54 62.25
CA ALA A 19 -2.60 -5.67 61.37
C ALA A 19 -2.70 -4.50 60.37
N ALA A 20 -2.40 -3.27 60.82
CA ALA A 20 -2.36 -2.09 59.95
C ALA A 20 -1.25 -2.20 58.88
N LEU A 21 -0.06 -2.67 59.26
CA LEU A 21 1.03 -2.93 58.32
C LEU A 21 0.68 -4.04 57.32
N ALA A 22 0.06 -5.13 57.79
CA ALA A 22 -0.37 -6.23 56.92
C ALA A 22 -1.46 -5.78 55.94
N ALA A 23 -2.42 -4.96 56.38
CA ALA A 23 -3.44 -4.38 55.51
C ALA A 23 -2.84 -3.42 54.48
N GLY A 24 -1.90 -2.57 54.90
CA GLY A 24 -1.17 -1.68 53.99
C GLY A 24 -0.35 -2.45 52.95
N TRP A 25 0.34 -3.51 53.36
CA TRP A 25 1.10 -4.38 52.45
C TRP A 25 0.20 -5.11 51.45
N TRP A 26 -0.95 -5.61 51.91
CA TRP A 26 -1.92 -6.27 51.03
C TRP A 26 -2.54 -5.31 50.01
N TRP A 27 -2.78 -4.06 50.41
CA TRP A 27 -3.25 -3.02 49.50
C TRP A 27 -2.23 -2.72 48.39
N THR A 28 -0.95 -2.56 48.74
CA THR A 28 0.09 -2.28 47.75
C THR A 28 0.38 -3.48 46.84
N ASP A 29 0.30 -4.70 47.36
CA ASP A 29 0.46 -5.92 46.55
C ASP A 29 -0.66 -6.06 45.49
N ARG A 30 -1.90 -5.69 45.83
CA ARG A 30 -3.03 -5.61 44.89
C ARG A 30 -2.78 -4.62 43.77
N GLU A 31 -2.35 -3.41 44.10
CA GLU A 31 -2.07 -2.36 43.11
C GLU A 31 -0.93 -2.76 42.16
N LEU A 32 0.12 -3.40 42.71
CA LEU A 32 1.20 -3.96 41.90
C LEU A 32 0.75 -5.12 41.01
N ALA A 33 -0.18 -5.97 41.47
CA ALA A 33 -0.75 -7.04 40.66
C ALA A 33 -1.55 -6.50 39.47
N ASP A 34 -2.37 -5.47 39.69
CA ASP A 34 -3.15 -4.82 38.63
C ASP A 34 -2.22 -4.17 37.58
N VAL A 35 -1.17 -3.46 38.00
CA VAL A 35 -0.18 -2.88 37.08
C VAL A 35 0.57 -3.95 36.29
N ARG A 36 0.88 -5.10 36.91
CA ARG A 36 1.53 -6.21 36.19
C ARG A 36 0.61 -6.82 35.15
N LEU A 37 -0.68 -6.96 35.46
CA LEU A 37 -1.68 -7.47 34.52
C LEU A 37 -1.87 -6.51 33.34
N THR A 38 -1.96 -5.20 33.58
CA THR A 38 -2.08 -4.21 32.50
C THR A 38 -0.83 -4.21 31.63
N LEU A 39 0.37 -4.19 32.22
CA LEU A 39 1.63 -4.28 31.46
C LEU A 39 1.76 -5.58 30.66
N ALA A 40 1.30 -6.71 31.19
CA ALA A 40 1.28 -7.97 30.46
C ALA A 40 0.34 -7.89 29.25
N ASN A 41 -0.87 -7.35 29.43
CA ASN A 41 -1.83 -7.16 28.34
C ASN A 41 -1.33 -6.16 27.28
N GLU A 42 -0.72 -5.06 27.69
CA GLU A 42 -0.14 -4.09 26.74
C GLU A 42 0.97 -4.72 25.91
N ARG A 43 1.81 -5.57 26.51
CA ARG A 43 2.86 -6.30 25.79
C ARG A 43 2.28 -7.30 24.79
N THR A 44 1.24 -8.04 25.17
CA THR A 44 0.62 -9.00 24.24
C THR A 44 -0.04 -8.29 23.07
N VAL A 45 -0.76 -7.20 23.32
CA VAL A 45 -1.36 -6.35 22.27
C VAL A 45 -0.28 -5.80 21.34
N ARG A 46 0.80 -5.21 21.88
CA ARG A 46 1.89 -4.70 21.03
C ARG A 46 2.55 -5.76 20.17
N VAL A 47 2.72 -6.98 20.68
CA VAL A 47 3.28 -8.10 19.90
C VAL A 47 2.32 -8.52 18.79
N GLN A 48 1.02 -8.55 19.06
CA GLN A 48 0.00 -8.84 18.05
C GLN A 48 -0.03 -7.75 16.97
N ASP A 49 -0.04 -6.47 17.35
CA ASP A 49 -0.01 -5.35 16.42
C ASP A 49 1.23 -5.39 15.51
N LEU A 50 2.40 -5.73 16.07
CA LEU A 50 3.63 -5.91 15.29
C LEU A 50 3.51 -7.06 14.29
N ALA A 51 2.98 -8.21 14.72
CA ALA A 51 2.78 -9.37 13.85
C ALA A 51 1.78 -9.08 12.73
N ASP A 52 0.69 -8.36 13.03
CA ASP A 52 -0.31 -7.97 12.05
C ASP A 52 0.21 -6.91 11.08
N ALA A 53 1.01 -5.95 11.56
CA ALA A 53 1.70 -4.98 10.71
C ALA A 53 2.69 -5.67 9.76
N GLU A 54 3.44 -6.68 10.23
CA GLU A 54 4.35 -7.46 9.39
C GLU A 54 3.60 -8.26 8.31
N ARG A 55 2.51 -8.93 8.69
CA ARG A 55 1.63 -9.62 7.73
C ARG A 55 1.05 -8.66 6.70
N ALA A 56 0.61 -7.47 7.13
CA ALA A 56 0.08 -6.45 6.23
C ALA A 56 1.14 -5.99 5.22
N LYS A 57 2.38 -5.73 5.66
CA LYS A 57 3.50 -5.39 4.76
C LYS A 57 3.75 -6.49 3.73
N LEU A 58 3.92 -7.73 4.17
CA LEU A 58 4.15 -8.87 3.26
C LEU A 58 3.01 -9.05 2.26
N LYS A 59 1.76 -8.84 2.69
CA LYS A 59 0.60 -8.87 1.80
C LYS A 59 0.67 -7.74 0.76
N THR A 60 0.96 -6.51 1.17
CA THR A 60 1.06 -5.38 0.24
C THR A 60 2.17 -5.57 -0.80
N GLU A 61 3.30 -6.16 -0.42
CA GLU A 61 4.40 -6.48 -1.33
C GLU A 61 3.98 -7.54 -2.37
N ARG A 62 3.29 -8.61 -1.92
CA ARG A 62 2.76 -9.64 -2.81
C ARG A 62 1.73 -9.08 -3.78
N ASP A 63 0.76 -8.32 -3.27
CA ASP A 63 -0.28 -7.70 -4.10
C ASP A 63 0.32 -6.73 -5.13
N ALA A 64 1.37 -5.98 -4.74
CA ALA A 64 2.08 -5.11 -5.67
C ALA A 64 2.81 -5.90 -6.78
N ALA A 65 3.51 -6.97 -6.42
CA ALA A 65 4.17 -7.85 -7.38
C ALA A 65 3.17 -8.50 -8.34
N GLU A 66 2.03 -8.97 -7.83
CA GLU A 66 0.96 -9.56 -8.65
C GLU A 66 0.34 -8.55 -9.60
N ARG A 67 0.08 -7.32 -9.15
CA ARG A 67 -0.40 -6.24 -10.02
C ARG A 67 0.57 -5.93 -11.15
N ILE A 68 1.87 -5.87 -10.87
CA ILE A 68 2.90 -5.63 -11.89
C ILE A 68 2.94 -6.79 -12.89
N ALA A 69 2.99 -8.03 -12.39
CA ALA A 69 3.02 -9.22 -13.25
C ALA A 69 1.79 -9.31 -14.16
N SER A 70 0.59 -9.07 -13.61
CA SER A 70 -0.67 -9.04 -14.36
C SER A 70 -0.69 -7.94 -15.42
N ALA A 71 -0.22 -6.74 -15.08
CA ALA A 71 -0.13 -5.62 -16.02
C ALA A 71 0.84 -5.93 -17.18
N THR A 72 2.01 -6.51 -16.88
CA THR A 72 2.99 -6.91 -17.89
C THR A 72 2.45 -8.01 -18.79
N GLY A 73 1.79 -9.03 -18.23
CA GLY A 73 1.14 -10.10 -19.00
C GLY A 73 0.08 -9.55 -19.95
N THR A 74 -0.82 -8.70 -19.44
CA THR A 74 -1.88 -8.07 -20.25
C THR A 74 -1.31 -7.19 -21.36
N TYR A 75 -0.19 -6.51 -21.13
CA TYR A 75 0.49 -5.75 -22.18
C TYR A 75 1.10 -6.66 -23.25
N ALA A 76 1.80 -7.71 -22.83
CA ALA A 76 2.39 -8.70 -23.74
C ALA A 76 1.32 -9.38 -24.60
N ASP A 77 0.18 -9.76 -24.02
CA ASP A 77 -0.94 -10.37 -24.76
C ASP A 77 -1.56 -9.39 -25.76
N ARG A 78 -1.76 -8.12 -25.37
CA ARG A 78 -2.25 -7.09 -26.29
C ARG A 78 -1.27 -6.84 -27.44
N LEU A 79 0.03 -6.90 -27.17
CA LEU A 79 1.05 -6.75 -28.20
C LEU A 79 1.03 -7.97 -29.14
N ALA A 80 1.05 -9.19 -28.59
CA ALA A 80 1.02 -10.42 -29.36
C ALA A 80 -0.21 -10.50 -30.28
N ASN A 81 -1.38 -10.06 -29.80
CA ASN A 81 -2.61 -10.01 -30.59
C ASN A 81 -2.58 -8.93 -31.69
N ARG A 82 -1.87 -7.82 -31.49
CA ARG A 82 -1.79 -6.72 -32.48
C ARG A 82 -0.64 -6.87 -33.47
N GLN A 83 0.44 -7.54 -33.08
CA GLN A 83 1.64 -7.72 -33.88
C GLN A 83 1.37 -8.30 -35.29
N PRO A 84 0.56 -9.38 -35.47
CA PRO A 84 0.27 -9.89 -36.80
C PRO A 84 -0.49 -8.87 -37.65
N LEU A 85 -1.43 -8.13 -37.06
CA LEU A 85 -2.21 -7.11 -37.76
C LEU A 85 -1.34 -5.94 -38.23
N ILE A 86 -0.38 -5.52 -37.40
CA ILE A 86 0.59 -4.46 -37.74
C ILE A 86 1.51 -4.93 -38.88
N LEU A 87 1.97 -6.19 -38.84
CA LEU A 87 2.80 -6.76 -39.90
C LEU A 87 2.04 -6.86 -41.23
N GLU A 88 0.79 -7.32 -41.19
CA GLU A 88 -0.07 -7.42 -42.37
C GLU A 88 -0.39 -6.04 -42.95
N SER A 89 -0.76 -5.06 -42.12
CA SER A 89 -1.03 -3.69 -42.59
C SER A 89 0.22 -3.03 -43.19
N THR A 90 1.40 -3.30 -42.61
CA THR A 90 2.67 -2.74 -43.10
C THR A 90 3.05 -3.37 -44.44
N ASN A 91 2.88 -4.68 -44.59
CA ASN A 91 3.15 -5.38 -45.85
C ASN A 91 2.19 -4.92 -46.96
N THR A 92 0.90 -4.81 -46.68
CA THR A 92 -0.10 -4.32 -47.65
C THR A 92 0.17 -2.88 -48.09
N VAL A 93 0.56 -1.99 -47.17
CA VAL A 93 0.97 -0.62 -47.54
C VAL A 93 2.24 -0.63 -48.39
N ARG A 94 3.22 -1.50 -48.08
CA ARG A 94 4.46 -1.65 -48.86
C ARG A 94 4.16 -2.13 -50.28
N GLU A 95 3.29 -3.12 -50.43
CA GLU A 95 2.85 -3.64 -51.73
C GLU A 95 2.10 -2.58 -52.53
N TYR A 96 1.16 -1.87 -51.90
CA TYR A 96 0.45 -0.76 -52.55
C TYR A 96 1.41 0.34 -52.99
N ALA A 97 2.37 0.73 -52.15
CA ALA A 97 3.36 1.76 -52.45
C ALA A 97 4.30 1.39 -53.62
N GLN A 98 4.42 0.11 -53.96
CA GLN A 98 5.19 -0.33 -55.14
C GLN A 98 4.41 -0.15 -56.45
N THR A 99 3.07 -0.09 -56.41
CA THR A 99 2.23 0.17 -57.59
C THR A 99 2.39 1.60 -58.11
N ASP A 100 2.09 1.84 -59.39
CA ASP A 100 2.24 3.18 -60.00
C ASP A 100 1.38 4.24 -59.30
N ALA A 101 0.12 3.91 -58.99
CA ALA A 101 -0.79 4.79 -58.26
C ALA A 101 -0.33 5.05 -56.82
N GLY A 102 0.17 4.00 -56.15
CA GLY A 102 0.70 4.12 -54.80
C GLY A 102 1.99 4.92 -54.72
N ARG A 103 2.89 4.80 -55.71
CA ARG A 103 4.15 5.59 -55.75
C ARG A 103 3.86 7.09 -55.79
N VAL A 104 2.88 7.53 -56.57
CA VAL A 104 2.48 8.94 -56.63
C VAL A 104 1.96 9.41 -55.28
N ARG A 105 1.05 8.66 -54.65
CA ARG A 105 0.42 9.07 -53.39
C ARG A 105 1.35 8.97 -52.18
N CYS A 106 2.25 7.99 -52.16
CA CYS A 106 3.18 7.79 -51.06
C CYS A 106 4.38 8.73 -51.10
N ARG A 107 4.83 9.16 -52.30
CA ARG A 107 5.95 10.11 -52.48
C ARG A 107 5.52 11.56 -52.70
N ASP A 108 4.25 11.86 -52.46
CA ASP A 108 3.77 13.23 -52.48
C ASP A 108 4.61 14.11 -51.52
N ALA A 109 5.08 15.25 -52.00
CA ALA A 109 6.08 16.06 -51.30
C ALA A 109 5.60 16.56 -49.94
N ASP A 110 4.31 16.86 -49.80
CA ASP A 110 3.72 17.30 -48.53
C ASP A 110 3.62 16.13 -47.55
N ARG A 111 3.33 14.93 -48.04
CA ARG A 111 3.35 13.70 -47.24
C ARG A 111 4.75 13.38 -46.73
N VAL A 112 5.78 13.45 -47.59
CA VAL A 112 7.17 13.21 -47.18
C VAL A 112 7.61 14.23 -46.13
N ARG A 113 7.36 15.52 -46.37
CA ARG A 113 7.68 16.59 -45.41
C ARG A 113 7.00 16.39 -44.05
N SER A 114 5.75 15.96 -44.02
CA SER A 114 5.05 15.70 -42.75
C SER A 114 5.61 14.50 -41.98
N ILE A 115 6.10 13.46 -42.67
CA ILE A 115 6.82 12.34 -42.05
C ILE A 115 8.16 12.82 -41.50
N ASP A 116 8.93 13.60 -42.27
CA ASP A 116 10.22 14.12 -41.81
C ASP A 116 10.08 14.99 -40.55
N LEU A 117 9.04 15.83 -40.49
CA LEU A 117 8.73 16.63 -39.30
C LEU A 117 8.32 15.77 -38.10
N LEU A 118 7.61 14.67 -38.34
CA LEU A 118 7.22 13.73 -37.29
C LEU A 118 8.43 12.96 -36.74
N ASP A 119 9.30 12.48 -37.62
CA ASP A 119 10.55 11.82 -37.23
C ASP A 119 11.46 12.78 -36.46
N ALA A 120 11.57 14.04 -36.89
CA ALA A 120 12.30 15.06 -36.14
C ALA A 120 11.73 15.27 -34.73
N ARG A 121 10.40 15.21 -34.57
CA ARG A 121 9.75 15.32 -33.25
C ARG A 121 10.05 14.12 -32.35
N PHE A 122 10.14 12.92 -32.90
CA PHE A 122 10.48 11.71 -32.13
C PHE A 122 11.98 11.57 -31.86
N ALA A 123 12.83 12.08 -32.75
CA ALA A 123 14.28 12.09 -32.59
C ALA A 123 14.75 13.19 -31.63
N ALA A 124 13.94 14.24 -31.41
CA ALA A 124 14.24 15.26 -30.41
C ALA A 124 14.30 14.60 -29.02
N PRO A 125 15.40 14.78 -28.26
CA PRO A 125 15.48 14.25 -26.91
C PRO A 125 14.30 14.82 -26.11
N ALA A 126 13.55 13.94 -25.44
CA ALA A 126 12.51 14.37 -24.53
C ALA A 126 13.14 15.40 -23.59
N ALA A 127 12.65 16.65 -23.63
CA ALA A 127 13.08 17.66 -22.69
C ALA A 127 12.98 17.04 -21.30
N ALA A 128 14.09 17.06 -20.55
CA ALA A 128 14.17 16.44 -19.24
C ALA A 128 12.89 16.79 -18.48
N ALA A 129 12.09 15.78 -18.15
CA ALA A 129 10.94 15.99 -17.30
C ALA A 129 11.52 16.55 -16.01
N ASP A 130 11.24 17.83 -15.75
CA ASP A 130 11.58 18.47 -14.49
C ASP A 130 10.98 17.59 -13.41
N SER A 131 11.85 16.84 -12.72
CA SER A 131 11.48 15.88 -11.68
C SER A 131 11.12 16.69 -10.44
N GLY A 132 10.00 17.39 -10.53
CA GLY A 132 9.47 18.27 -9.51
C GLY A 132 7.98 18.02 -9.38
N ASP A 133 7.63 17.11 -8.48
CA ASP A 133 6.41 17.17 -7.66
C ASP A 133 5.05 17.36 -8.37
N ARG A 134 4.92 16.99 -9.64
CA ARG A 134 3.60 16.98 -10.27
C ARG A 134 2.86 15.72 -9.85
N ALA A 135 2.09 15.84 -8.76
CA ALA A 135 1.14 14.84 -8.31
C ALA A 135 0.36 14.30 -9.51
N MET A 136 0.34 12.97 -9.65
CA MET A 136 -0.45 12.27 -10.66
C MET A 136 -1.89 12.81 -10.57
N PRO A 137 -2.49 13.36 -11.65
CA PRO A 137 -3.89 13.73 -11.62
C PRO A 137 -4.70 12.47 -11.31
N ALA A 138 -5.47 12.50 -10.22
CA ALA A 138 -6.39 11.43 -9.88
C ALA A 138 -7.35 11.23 -11.07
N ASP A 139 -7.52 9.98 -11.50
CA ASP A 139 -8.46 9.62 -12.55
C ASP A 139 -9.82 10.23 -12.21
N ALA A 140 -10.28 11.17 -13.04
CA ALA A 140 -11.62 11.68 -12.93
C ALA A 140 -12.58 10.51 -13.16
N ALA A 141 -13.41 10.21 -12.15
CA ALA A 141 -14.41 9.17 -12.24
C ALA A 141 -15.22 9.35 -13.54
N ALA A 142 -15.21 8.32 -14.38
CA ALA A 142 -15.99 8.32 -15.61
C ALA A 142 -17.46 8.61 -15.28
N PRO A 143 -18.13 9.53 -16.01
CA PRO A 143 -19.54 9.78 -15.79
C PRO A 143 -20.32 8.49 -16.01
N ALA A 144 -21.19 8.14 -15.06
CA ALA A 144 -22.09 7.01 -15.18
C ALA A 144 -23.01 7.24 -16.39
N GLY A 145 -22.78 6.49 -17.47
CA GLY A 145 -23.66 6.43 -18.63
C GLY A 145 -25.00 5.82 -18.22
N GLY A 146 -25.95 6.67 -17.86
CA GLY A 146 -27.35 6.31 -17.66
C GLY A 146 -28.10 6.40 -18.98
N ARG A 147 -28.58 5.22 -19.42
CA ARG A 147 -29.63 4.89 -20.40
C ARG A 147 -30.20 6.00 -21.29
#